data_AF-A0A4Y2DNG8-F1
#
_entry.id   AF-A0A4Y2DNG8-F1
#
_cell.length_a   1.000
_cell.length_b   1.000
_cell.length_c   1.000
_cell.angle_alpha   90.00
_cell.angle_beta   90.00
_cell.angle_gamma   90.00
#
_symmetry.space_group_name_H-M   'P 1'
#
loop_
_entity.id
_entity.type
_entity.pdbx_description
1 polymer ?
#
loop_
_entity_poly.entity_id
_entity_poly.type
_entity_poly.pdbx_seq_one_letter_code
_entity_poly.pdbx_strand_id
1 'polypeptide(L)'
;MNDKIAPLTSDNYPSWKQDMIAILLDRNVYDIVLGKENPPGVDATEKEKMRFKKRCNKAFSSIYLNVSKDLRPLIADITERKKAWE
;
A
#
# COMPACT_ATOMS: atom_id res chain seq x y z
N MET A 1 -3.77 -10.62 -14.10
CA MET A 1 -2.54 -11.39 -13.86
C MET A 1 -2.51 -11.77 -12.38
N ASN A 2 -2.44 -13.06 -12.06
CA ASN A 2 -2.28 -13.55 -10.69
C ASN A 2 -0.77 -13.59 -10.41
N ASP A 3 -0.15 -12.40 -10.31
CA ASP A 3 1.29 -12.29 -10.07
C ASP A 3 1.55 -12.62 -8.61
N LYS A 4 1.73 -13.91 -8.35
CA LYS A 4 2.07 -14.43 -7.03
C LYS A 4 3.59 -14.36 -6.89
N ILE A 5 4.06 -13.28 -6.29
CA ILE A 5 5.43 -13.20 -5.79
C ILE A 5 5.52 -14.01 -4.49
N ALA A 6 6.71 -14.46 -4.12
CA ALA A 6 6.90 -15.09 -2.81
C ALA A 6 6.48 -14.09 -1.72
N PRO A 7 5.65 -14.45 -0.73
CA PRO A 7 5.32 -13.53 0.35
C PRO A 7 6.56 -13.07 1.13
N LEU A 8 6.52 -11.87 1.70
CA LEU A 8 7.60 -11.38 2.56
C LEU A 8 7.76 -12.32 3.75
N THR A 9 9.00 -12.75 4.00
CA THR A 9 9.44 -13.47 5.19
C THR A 9 10.62 -12.72 5.82
N SER A 10 11.15 -13.22 6.95
CA SER A 10 12.36 -12.66 7.58
C SER A 10 13.60 -12.66 6.67
N ASP A 11 13.63 -13.56 5.68
CA ASP A 11 14.87 -13.92 4.98
C ASP A 11 14.91 -13.41 3.53
N ASN A 12 13.80 -12.88 3.00
CA ASN A 12 13.68 -12.57 1.57
C ASN A 12 13.40 -11.08 1.25
N TYR A 13 13.52 -10.18 2.23
CA TYR A 13 13.15 -8.77 2.05
C TYR A 13 13.76 -8.10 0.79
N PRO A 14 15.07 -8.25 0.46
CA PRO A 14 15.63 -7.60 -0.72
C PRO A 14 14.95 -8.02 -2.02
N SER A 15 14.73 -9.32 -2.24
CA SER A 15 14.06 -9.85 -3.43
C SER A 15 12.58 -9.49 -3.43
N TRP A 16 11.89 -9.69 -2.31
CA TRP A 16 10.49 -9.33 -2.15
C TRP A 16 10.23 -7.86 -2.46
N LYS A 17 11.11 -6.96 -2.02
CA LYS A 17 10.99 -5.52 -2.26
C LYS A 17 11.02 -5.19 -3.75
N GLN A 18 11.91 -5.80 -4.54
CA GLN A 18 12.00 -5.54 -5.98
C GLN A 18 10.72 -5.99 -6.70
N ASP A 19 10.26 -7.18 -6.36
CA ASP A 19 9.03 -7.75 -6.91
C ASP A 19 7.78 -6.91 -6.52
N MET A 20 7.73 -6.47 -5.27
CA MET A 20 6.65 -5.63 -4.77
C MET A 20 6.66 -4.24 -5.44
N ILE A 21 7.84 -3.65 -5.71
CA ILE A 21 7.95 -2.40 -6.47
C ILE A 21 7.34 -2.60 -7.88
N ALA A 22 7.66 -3.69 -8.57
CA ALA A 22 7.10 -3.99 -9.89
C ALA A 22 5.56 -4.08 -9.86
N ILE A 23 5.00 -4.78 -8.87
CA ILE A 23 3.54 -4.87 -8.68
C ILE A 23 2.91 -3.50 -8.38
N LEU A 24 3.55 -2.66 -7.56
CA LEU A 24 3.03 -1.33 -7.22
C LEU A 24 3.06 -0.38 -8.44
N LEU A 25 4.08 -0.51 -9.30
CA LEU A 25 4.18 0.22 -10.56
C LEU A 25 3.09 -0.22 -11.54
N ASP A 26 2.90 -1.53 -11.77
CA ASP A 26 1.81 -2.08 -12.60
C ASP A 26 0.43 -1.59 -12.12
N ARG A 27 0.23 -1.60 -10.80
CA ARG A 27 -1.02 -1.14 -10.19
C ARG A 27 -1.18 0.38 -10.17
N ASN A 28 -0.18 1.12 -10.64
CA ASN A 28 -0.10 2.59 -10.63
C ASN A 28 -0.35 3.18 -9.23
N VAL A 29 0.29 2.62 -8.20
CA VAL A 29 0.17 3.08 -6.80
C VAL A 29 1.53 3.18 -6.09
N TYR A 30 2.64 3.04 -6.82
CA TYR A 30 3.97 3.17 -6.22
C TYR A 30 4.22 4.59 -5.65
N ASP A 31 3.76 5.63 -6.35
CA ASP A 31 3.90 7.02 -5.87
C ASP A 31 3.11 7.30 -4.58
N ILE A 32 2.02 6.57 -4.31
CA ILE A 32 1.31 6.63 -3.03
C ILE A 32 2.22 6.12 -1.91
N VAL A 33 2.91 5.00 -2.14
CA VAL A 33 3.82 4.38 -1.14
C VAL A 33 5.05 5.26 -0.91
N LEU A 34 5.54 5.94 -1.95
CA LEU A 34 6.62 6.92 -1.83
C LEU A 34 6.18 8.27 -1.21
N GLY A 35 4.88 8.46 -0.94
CA GLY A 35 4.35 9.73 -0.44
C GLY A 35 4.44 10.89 -1.43
N LYS A 36 4.62 10.61 -2.73
CA LYS A 36 4.71 11.63 -3.79
C LYS A 36 3.33 12.12 -4.24
N GLU A 37 2.30 11.31 -4.04
CA GLU A 37 0.91 11.71 -4.30
C GLU A 37 0.32 12.36 -3.05
N ASN A 38 0.01 13.65 -3.14
CA ASN A 38 -0.57 14.40 -2.03
C ASN A 38 -2.07 14.07 -1.87
N PRO A 39 -2.58 14.06 -0.63
CA PRO A 39 -4.01 13.96 -0.41
C PRO A 39 -4.73 15.16 -1.05
N PRO A 40 -5.97 14.98 -1.55
CA PRO A 40 -6.76 16.07 -2.08
C PRO A 40 -6.96 17.18 -1.04
N GLY A 41 -6.97 18.43 -1.50
CA GLY A 41 -7.22 19.59 -0.66
C GLY A 41 -8.60 19.57 0.01
N VAL A 42 -8.81 20.48 0.97
CA VAL A 42 -10.09 20.60 1.71
C VAL A 42 -11.26 20.84 0.73
N ASP A 43 -11.04 21.67 -0.28
CA ASP A 43 -12.02 22.05 -1.31
C ASP A 43 -12.18 21.01 -2.43
N ALA A 44 -11.41 19.92 -2.39
CA ALA A 44 -11.54 18.87 -3.38
C ALA A 44 -12.92 18.22 -3.30
N THR A 45 -13.43 17.83 -4.47
CA THR A 45 -14.71 17.14 -4.60
C THR A 45 -14.67 15.79 -3.86
N GLU A 46 -15.83 15.31 -3.42
CA GLU A 46 -15.93 13.99 -2.79
C GLU A 46 -15.42 12.88 -3.72
N LYS A 47 -15.59 13.06 -5.04
CA LYS A 47 -15.08 12.13 -6.05
C LYS A 47 -13.55 12.03 -6.03
N GLU A 48 -12.84 13.15 -5.85
CA GLU A 48 -11.38 13.18 -5.74
C GLU A 48 -10.90 12.55 -4.43
N LYS A 49 -11.55 12.90 -3.31
CA LYS A 49 -11.29 12.30 -2.00
C LYS A 49 -11.48 10.78 -2.03
N MET A 50 -12.58 10.32 -2.63
CA MET A 50 -12.85 8.89 -2.81
C MET A 50 -11.83 8.20 -3.72
N ARG A 51 -11.42 8.86 -4.82
CA ARG A 51 -10.38 8.33 -5.73
C ARG A 51 -9.06 8.13 -5.00
N PHE A 52 -8.60 9.13 -4.25
CA PHE A 52 -7.36 9.03 -3.48
C PHE A 52 -7.46 7.92 -2.42
N LYS A 53 -8.55 7.88 -1.64
CA LYS A 53 -8.80 6.81 -0.67
C LYS A 53 -8.76 5.40 -1.30
N LYS A 54 -9.35 5.23 -2.49
CA LYS A 54 -9.29 3.96 -3.23
C LYS A 54 -7.85 3.59 -3.62
N ARG A 55 -7.04 4.55 -4.05
CA ARG A 55 -5.61 4.33 -4.37
C ARG A 55 -4.81 3.95 -3.13
N CYS A 56 -5.00 4.62 -2.00
CA CYS A 56 -4.39 4.23 -0.72
C CYS A 56 -4.77 2.80 -0.30
N ASN A 57 -6.05 2.45 -0.36
CA ASN A 57 -6.51 1.10 -0.04
C ASN A 57 -5.92 0.05 -1.01
N LYS A 58 -5.76 0.40 -2.30
CA LYS A 58 -5.13 -0.47 -3.31
C LYS A 58 -3.65 -0.68 -3.01
N ALA A 59 -2.91 0.38 -2.65
CA ALA A 59 -1.51 0.27 -2.23
C ALA A 59 -1.36 -0.64 -1.01
N PHE A 60 -2.12 -0.35 0.06
CA PHE A 60 -2.11 -1.12 1.30
C PHE A 60 -2.43 -2.59 1.07
N SER A 61 -3.55 -2.89 0.40
CA SER A 61 -3.95 -4.29 0.14
C SER A 61 -2.94 -5.04 -0.74
N SER A 62 -2.30 -4.35 -1.69
CA SER A 62 -1.24 -4.96 -2.52
C SER A 62 -0.05 -5.40 -1.68
N ILE A 63 0.35 -4.60 -0.69
CA ILE A 63 1.44 -4.93 0.24
C ILE A 63 0.98 -6.01 1.21
N TYR A 64 -0.11 -5.78 1.94
CA TYR A 64 -0.61 -6.64 3.01
C TYR A 64 -0.87 -8.09 2.56
N LEU A 65 -1.43 -8.27 1.36
CA LEU A 65 -1.70 -9.60 0.82
C LEU A 65 -0.44 -10.36 0.39
N ASN A 66 0.66 -9.65 0.13
CA ASN A 66 1.96 -10.22 -0.23
C ASN A 66 2.93 -10.31 0.96
N VAL A 67 2.46 -10.10 2.19
CA VAL A 67 3.23 -10.35 3.41
C VAL A 67 2.76 -11.64 4.08
N SER A 68 3.71 -12.43 4.60
CA SER A 68 3.40 -13.64 5.35
C SER A 68 2.52 -13.34 6.57
N LYS A 69 1.69 -14.30 6.97
CA LYS A 69 0.66 -14.05 7.99
C LYS A 69 1.25 -13.64 9.35
N ASP A 70 2.41 -14.18 9.69
CA ASP A 70 3.18 -13.89 10.90
C ASP A 70 3.76 -12.47 10.92
N LEU A 71 4.06 -11.88 9.76
CA LEU A 71 4.58 -10.51 9.65
C LEU A 71 3.49 -9.45 9.45
N ARG A 72 2.25 -9.84 9.10
CA ARG A 72 1.12 -8.91 8.91
C ARG A 72 0.83 -8.00 10.11
N PRO A 73 0.90 -8.47 11.37
CA PRO A 73 0.69 -7.59 12.52
C PRO A 73 1.66 -6.40 12.54
N LEU A 74 2.89 -6.56 12.04
CA LEU A 74 3.91 -5.50 12.01
C LEU A 74 3.56 -4.37 11.02
N ILE A 75 2.69 -4.64 10.05
CA ILE A 75 2.30 -3.68 9.01
C ILE A 75 0.82 -3.28 9.05
N ALA A 76 0.02 -3.92 9.92
CA ALA A 76 -1.41 -3.62 10.07
C ALA A 76 -1.63 -2.19 10.59
N ASP A 77 -0.74 -1.72 11.47
CA ASP A 77 -0.81 -0.39 12.09
C ASP A 77 -0.28 0.74 11.19
N ILE A 78 0.41 0.40 10.08
CA ILE A 78 0.88 1.40 9.09
C ILE A 78 -0.30 2.06 8.37
N THR A 79 -1.52 1.52 8.51
CA THR A 79 -2.76 2.10 8.02
C THR A 79 -3.27 3.28 8.85
N GLU A 80 -2.51 3.75 9.85
CA GLU A 80 -2.84 4.96 10.60
C GLU A 80 -2.77 6.22 9.74
N ARG A 81 -3.88 6.44 9.03
CA ARG A 81 -4.46 7.77 8.80
C ARG A 81 -4.51 8.51 10.14
N LYS A 82 -3.49 9.33 10.42
CA LYS A 82 -3.65 10.57 11.21
C LYS A 82 -4.17 10.46 12.66
N LYS A 83 -3.86 9.39 13.41
CA LYS A 83 -4.58 8.95 14.63
C LYS A 83 -5.87 8.21 14.25
N ALA A 84 -5.97 6.95 14.64
CA ALA A 84 -7.28 6.37 14.93
C ALA A 84 -8.04 7.38 15.82
N TRP A 85 -9.26 7.77 15.44
CA TRP A 85 -9.98 8.89 16.03
C TRP A 85 -10.64 8.49 17.36
N GLU A 86 -9.81 8.12 18.34
CA GLU A 86 -9.94 8.29 19.80
C GLU A 86 -8.56 8.61 20.41
#